data_AF-A0A954JIT8-F1
#
_entry.id   AF-A0A954JIT8-F1
#
_cell.length_a   1.000
_cell.length_b   1.000
_cell.length_c   1.000
_cell.angle_alpha   90.00
_cell.angle_beta   90.00
_cell.angle_gamma   90.00
#
_symmetry.space_group_name_H-M   'P 1'
#
loop_
_entity.id
_entity.type
_entity.pdbx_description
1 polymer ?
#
loop_
_entity_poly.entity_id
_entity_poly.type
_entity_poly.pdbx_seq_one_letter_code
_entity_poly.pdbx_strand_id
1 'polypeptide(L)' 'MSLSTPTFADFDLHPQIERALSAAGYSTPTPIQAESIPHLLEGTDLLGSAQTGTGKTA' A
#
# COMPACT_ATOMS: atom_id res chain seq x y z
N MET A 1 14.45 -11.76 12.71
CA MET A 1 14.13 -11.20 11.38
C MET A 1 13.58 -9.80 11.64
N SER A 2 14.36 -8.75 11.38
CA SER A 2 13.94 -7.37 11.67
C SER A 2 12.83 -7.00 10.68
N LEU A 3 11.61 -6.80 11.16
CA LEU A 3 10.49 -6.37 10.33
C LEU A 3 10.56 -4.85 10.16
N SER A 4 11.33 -4.38 9.19
CA SER A 4 11.25 -3.00 8.73
C SER A 4 9.80 -2.75 8.30
N THR A 5 9.11 -1.80 8.94
CA THR A 5 7.76 -1.41 8.49
C THR A 5 7.88 -0.73 7.14
N PRO A 6 7.26 -1.26 6.07
CA PRO A 6 7.36 -0.64 4.75
C PRO A 6 6.65 0.73 4.75
N THR A 7 7.14 1.61 3.91
CA THR A 7 6.55 2.91 3.59
C THR A 7 6.01 2.88 2.17
N PHE A 8 5.15 3.84 1.81
CA PHE A 8 4.67 3.92 0.43
C PHE A 8 5.80 4.18 -0.58
N ALA A 9 6.91 4.79 -0.16
CA ALA A 9 8.08 5.04 -0.98
C ALA A 9 8.91 3.78 -1.27
N ASP A 10 8.64 2.67 -0.59
CA ASP A 10 9.28 1.38 -0.85
C ASP A 10 8.60 0.60 -2.00
N PHE A 11 7.44 1.08 -2.48
CA PHE A 11 6.73 0.52 -3.62
C PHE A 11 7.01 1.36 -4.88
N ASP A 12 7.20 0.70 -6.03
CA ASP A 12 7.41 1.35 -7.34
C ASP A 12 6.07 1.90 -7.89
N LEU A 13 5.49 2.86 -7.17
CA LEU A 13 4.22 3.49 -7.52
C LEU A 13 4.42 4.55 -8.60
N HIS A 14 3.40 4.76 -9.41
CA HIS A 14 3.43 5.84 -10.39
C HIS A 14 3.65 7.20 -9.69
N PRO A 15 4.51 8.10 -10.20
CA PRO A 15 4.90 9.34 -9.51
C PRO A 15 3.73 10.26 -9.12
N GLN A 16 2.60 10.17 -9.83
CA GLN A 16 1.39 10.91 -9.46
C GLN A 16 0.76 10.39 -8.15
N ILE A 17 0.82 9.09 -7.91
CA ILE A 17 0.32 8.45 -6.68
C ILE A 17 1.22 8.83 -5.51
N GLU A 18 2.53 8.76 -5.66
CA GLU A 18 3.48 9.17 -4.62
C GLU A 18 3.25 10.63 -4.17
N ARG A 19 3.05 11.54 -5.14
CA ARG A 19 2.72 12.94 -4.86
C ARG A 19 1.39 13.08 -4.13
N ALA A 20 0.38 12.31 -4.52
CA ALA A 20 -0.93 12.34 -3.86
C ALA A 20 -0.84 11.83 -2.42
N LEU A 21 -0.11 10.73 -2.19
CA LEU A 21 0.16 10.18 -0.86
C LEU A 21 0.90 11.19 0.02
N SER A 22 1.96 11.81 -0.51
CA SER A 22 2.71 12.85 0.19
C SER A 22 1.85 14.06 0.53
N ALA A 23 1.05 14.56 -0.42
CA ALA A 23 0.15 15.70 -0.21
C ALA A 23 -0.96 15.39 0.82
N ALA A 24 -1.42 14.14 0.87
CA ALA A 24 -2.38 13.67 1.85
C ALA A 24 -1.75 13.35 3.22
N GLY A 25 -0.42 13.37 3.35
CA GLY A 25 0.29 13.02 4.57
C GLY A 25 0.36 11.51 4.85
N TYR A 26 0.15 10.67 3.84
CA TYR A 26 0.26 9.22 3.96
C TYR A 26 1.69 8.75 3.68
N SER A 27 2.37 8.27 4.73
CA SER A 27 3.73 7.71 4.63
C SER A 27 3.75 6.18 4.76
N THR A 28 2.85 5.63 5.58
CA THR A 28 2.87 4.22 5.96
C THR A 28 1.58 3.55 5.50
N PRO A 29 1.65 2.50 4.67
CA PRO A 29 0.48 1.72 4.29
C PRO A 29 -0.13 1.02 5.50
N THR A 30 -1.43 0.73 5.44
CA THR A 30 -2.05 -0.22 6.38
C THR A 30 -1.53 -1.64 6.10
N PRO A 31 -1.64 -2.59 7.05
CA PRO A 31 -1.14 -3.96 6.84
C PRO A 31 -1.68 -4.62 5.57
N ILE A 32 -2.99 -4.46 5.28
CA ILE A 32 -3.59 -5.03 4.08
C ILE A 32 -3.08 -4.36 2.80
N GLN A 33 -2.82 -3.04 2.81
CA GLN A 33 -2.23 -2.34 1.67
C GLN A 33 -0.79 -2.81 1.44
N ALA A 34 0.02 -2.93 2.50
CA ALA A 34 1.39 -3.39 2.42
C ALA A 34 1.50 -4.81 1.84
N GLU A 35 0.56 -5.69 2.20
CA GLU A 35 0.47 -7.04 1.65
C GLU A 35 -0.08 -7.06 0.22
N SER A 36 -1.01 -6.17 -0.14
CA SER A 36 -1.69 -6.22 -1.44
C SER A 36 -0.94 -5.50 -2.57
N ILE A 37 -0.29 -4.36 -2.28
CA ILE A 37 0.32 -3.49 -3.29
C ILE A 37 1.31 -4.22 -4.20
N PRO A 38 2.26 -5.04 -3.70
CA PRO A 38 3.21 -5.75 -4.56
C PRO A 38 2.51 -6.65 -5.60
N HIS A 39 1.51 -7.42 -5.16
CA HIS A 39 0.76 -8.34 -6.03
C HIS A 39 -0.06 -7.59 -7.08
N LEU A 40 -0.63 -6.44 -6.71
CA LEU A 40 -1.39 -5.59 -7.62
C LEU A 40 -0.50 -4.93 -8.68
N LEU A 41 0.71 -4.52 -8.31
CA LEU A 41 1.70 -3.98 -9.25
C LEU A 41 2.18 -5.03 -10.27
N GLU A 42 2.20 -6.30 -9.88
CA GLU A 42 2.49 -7.43 -10.76
C GLU A 42 1.32 -7.79 -11.70
N GLY A 43 0.16 -7.15 -11.54
CA GLY A 43 -1.03 -7.40 -12.36
C GLY A 43 -1.74 -8.72 -12.04
N THR A 44 -1.54 -9.26 -10.84
CA THR A 44 -2.13 -10.53 -10.40
C THR A 44 -3.50 -10.29 -9.73
N ASP A 45 -4.45 -11.19 -9.99
CA ASP A 45 -5.73 -11.19 -9.28
C ASP A 45 -5.55 -11.56 -7.81
N LEU A 46 -6.15 -10.79 -6.89
CA LEU A 46 -5.99 -10.96 -5.45
C LEU A 46 -7.35 -10.98 -4.73
N LEU A 47 -7.53 -11.96 -3.83
CA LEU A 47 -8.66 -12.00 -2.89
C LEU A 47 -8.18 -11.57 -1.49
N GLY A 48 -8.45 -10.31 -1.12
CA GLY A 48 -8.11 -9.76 0.19
C GLY A 48 -9.32 -9.74 1.14
N SER A 49 -9.16 -10.28 2.36
CA SER A 49 -10.16 -10.17 3.43
C SER A 49 -9.60 -9.38 4.59
N ALA A 50 -10.22 -8.25 4.92
CA ALA A 50 -9.91 -7.47 6.11
C ALA A 50 -11.17 -6.77 6.64
N GLN A 51 -11.20 -6.40 7.92
CA GLN A 51 -12.31 -5.67 8.55
C GLN A 51 -12.58 -4.32 7.87
N THR A 52 -13.82 -3.83 7.85
CA THR A 52 -14.13 -2.47 7.34
C THR A 52 -13.37 -1.39 8.13
N GLY A 53 -12.96 -0.32 7.45
CA GLY A 53 -12.15 0.75 8.04
C GLY A 53 -10.64 0.53 8.07
N THR A 54 -10.13 -0.57 7.50
CA THR A 54 -8.68 -0.88 7.47
C THR A 54 -7.92 -0.36 6.23
N GLY A 55 -8.52 0.56 5.46
CA GLY A 55 -7.86 1.17 4.29
C GLY A 55 -7.84 0.32 3.01
N LYS A 56 -8.65 -0.75 2.89
CA LYS A 56 -8.75 -1.56 1.66
C LYS A 56 -9.11 -0.79 0.37
N THR A 57 -9.79 0.35 0.50
CA THR A 57 -10.35 1.12 -0.64
C THR A 57 -9.50 2.35 -0.98
N ALA A 58 -8.59 2.73 -0.08
CA ALA A 58 -7.74 3.90 -0.22
C ALA A 58 -6.39 3.50 -0.81
#